data_AF-A0A2P7QE81-F1
#
_entry.id   AF-A0A2P7QE81-F1
#
_cell.length_a   1.000
_cell.length_b   1.000
_cell.length_c   1.000
_cell.angle_alpha   90.00
_cell.angle_beta   90.00
_cell.angle_gamma   90.00
#
_symmetry.space_group_name_H-M   'P 1'
#
loop_
_entity.id
_entity.type
_entity.pdbx_description
1 polymer ?
#
loop_
_entity_poly.entity_id
_entity_poly.type
_entity_poly.pdbx_seq_one_letter_code
_entity_poly.pdbx_strand_id
1 'polypeptide(L)'
;MIELPELARAAIEILAANPAQRDVEIDTAAFTRAQVSELIDTVFEEGAAAGIAIKGVVVDPMQVPLPGDAEFINAFRRDGRLVFLDINVDDKVIVKRAKP
;
A
#
# COMPACT_ATOMS: atom_id res chain seq x y z
N MET A 1 -22.43 -1.90 0.72
CA MET A 1 -21.04 -1.68 1.16
C MET A 1 -20.24 -2.69 0.36
N ILE A 2 -19.24 -2.27 -0.41
CA ILE A 2 -18.41 -3.21 -1.18
C ILE A 2 -17.49 -3.92 -0.19
N GLU A 3 -17.41 -5.24 -0.29
CA GLU A 3 -16.53 -6.05 0.56
C GLU A 3 -15.06 -5.86 0.12
N LEU A 4 -14.11 -5.84 1.06
CA LEU A 4 -12.68 -5.58 0.74
C LEU A 4 -12.10 -6.52 -0.33
N PRO A 5 -12.43 -7.83 -0.36
CA PRO A 5 -11.98 -8.74 -1.42
C PRO A 5 -12.49 -8.36 -2.81
N GLU A 6 -13.73 -7.89 -2.91
CA GLU A 6 -14.30 -7.46 -4.20
C GLU A 6 -13.60 -6.21 -4.72
N LEU A 7 -13.30 -5.26 -3.82
CA LEU A 7 -12.57 -4.05 -4.15
C LEU A 7 -11.13 -4.34 -4.60
N ALA A 8 -10.42 -5.20 -3.88
CA ALA A 8 -9.08 -5.63 -4.23
C ALA A 8 -9.05 -6.35 -5.57
N ARG A 9 -9.97 -7.30 -5.79
CA ARG A 9 -10.09 -8.01 -7.06
C ARG A 9 -10.35 -7.06 -8.23
N ALA A 10 -11.27 -6.11 -8.07
CA ALA A 10 -11.56 -5.13 -9.11
C ALA A 10 -10.32 -4.29 -9.48
N ALA A 11 -9.52 -3.87 -8.49
CA ALA A 11 -8.28 -3.15 -8.75
C ALA A 11 -7.25 -4.01 -9.53
N ILE A 12 -7.12 -5.29 -9.17
CA ILE A 12 -6.23 -6.23 -9.85
C ILE A 12 -6.71 -6.54 -11.27
N GLU A 13 -8.01 -6.68 -11.50
CA GLU A 13 -8.59 -6.87 -12.83
C GLU A 13 -8.33 -5.65 -13.73
N ILE A 14 -8.42 -4.43 -13.20
CA ILE A 14 -8.07 -3.21 -13.94
C ILE A 14 -6.59 -3.23 -14.35
N LEU A 15 -5.67 -3.58 -13.44
CA LEU A 15 -4.25 -3.69 -13.77
C LEU A 15 -3.97 -4.79 -14.81
N ALA A 16 -4.64 -5.93 -14.69
CA ALA A 16 -4.51 -7.04 -15.63
C ALA A 16 -4.99 -6.67 -17.04
N ALA A 17 -6.12 -5.96 -17.12
CA ALA A 17 -6.71 -5.51 -18.38
C ALA A 17 -5.90 -4.39 -19.05
N ASN A 18 -5.09 -3.65 -18.28
CA ASN A 18 -4.34 -2.49 -18.76
C ASN A 18 -2.83 -2.59 -18.44
N PRO A 19 -2.05 -3.45 -19.13
CA PRO A 19 -0.63 -3.67 -18.82
C PRO A 19 0.28 -2.43 -18.88
N ALA A 20 -0.16 -1.36 -19.55
CA ALA A 20 0.57 -0.09 -19.58
C ALA A 20 0.35 0.75 -18.32
N GLN A 21 -0.76 0.55 -17.61
CA GLN A 21 -1.07 1.19 -16.34
C GLN A 21 -0.21 0.56 -15.24
N ARG A 22 0.38 1.40 -14.38
CA ARG A 22 1.36 0.97 -13.38
C ARG A 22 0.83 1.02 -11.96
N ASP A 23 -0.24 1.77 -11.76
CA ASP A 23 -0.85 2.09 -10.47
C ASP A 23 -2.39 2.10 -10.59
N VAL A 24 -3.04 1.81 -9.46
CA VAL A 24 -4.48 1.97 -9.27
C VAL A 24 -4.68 2.67 -7.94
N GLU A 25 -5.52 3.69 -7.92
CA GLU A 25 -5.91 4.41 -6.72
C GLU A 25 -7.23 3.85 -6.19
N ILE A 26 -7.30 3.64 -4.88
CA ILE A 26 -8.50 3.17 -4.19
C ILE A 26 -8.82 4.22 -3.12
N ASP A 27 -10.00 4.84 -3.20
CA ASP A 27 -10.46 5.78 -2.19
C ASP A 27 -10.86 5.04 -0.91
N THR A 28 -10.15 5.33 0.18
CA THR A 28 -10.33 4.71 1.50
C THR A 28 -10.78 5.72 2.56
N ALA A 29 -11.30 6.91 2.18
CA ALA A 29 -11.65 7.96 3.15
C ALA A 29 -12.63 7.51 4.25
N ALA A 30 -13.50 6.55 3.94
CA ALA A 30 -14.47 6.00 4.89
C ALA A 30 -13.93 4.79 5.70
N PHE A 31 -12.71 4.34 5.45
CA PHE A 31 -12.18 3.09 6.00
C PHE A 31 -11.44 3.36 7.31
N THR A 32 -11.59 2.44 8.25
CA THR A 32 -10.77 2.42 9.46
C THR A 32 -9.34 1.96 9.12
N ARG A 33 -8.38 2.28 10.00
CA ARG A 33 -7.00 1.77 9.91
C ARG A 33 -6.93 0.25 9.72
N ALA A 34 -7.78 -0.50 10.43
CA ALA A 34 -7.80 -1.96 10.34
C ALA A 34 -8.24 -2.41 8.94
N GLN A 35 -9.29 -1.79 8.39
CA GLN A 35 -9.79 -2.09 7.05
C GLN A 35 -8.78 -1.72 5.96
N VAL A 36 -8.06 -0.60 6.11
CA VAL A 36 -6.99 -0.24 5.16
C VAL A 36 -5.84 -1.25 5.23
N SER A 37 -5.46 -1.69 6.43
CA SER A 37 -4.43 -2.72 6.59
C SER A 37 -4.84 -4.05 5.96
N GLU A 38 -6.08 -4.46 6.18
CA GLU A 38 -6.66 -5.66 5.59
C GLU A 38 -6.72 -5.54 4.06
N LEU A 39 -7.16 -4.40 3.53
CA LEU A 39 -7.19 -4.15 2.09
C LEU A 39 -5.80 -4.27 1.45
N ILE A 40 -4.74 -3.76 2.08
CA ILE A 40 -3.36 -3.93 1.60
C ILE A 40 -3.05 -5.42 1.45
N ASP A 41 -3.29 -6.21 2.51
CA ASP A 41 -3.00 -7.64 2.50
C ASP A 41 -3.80 -8.35 1.40
N THR A 42 -5.09 -8.02 1.25
CA THR A 42 -5.96 -8.58 0.22
C THR A 42 -5.54 -8.21 -1.21
N VAL A 43 -5.09 -6.97 -1.47
CA VAL A 43 -4.58 -6.56 -2.78
C VAL A 43 -3.39 -7.40 -3.21
N PHE A 44 -2.48 -7.68 -2.28
CA PHE A 44 -1.35 -8.54 -2.61
C PHE A 44 -1.73 -10.00 -2.80
N GLU A 45 -2.71 -10.52 -2.06
CA GLU A 45 -3.24 -11.87 -2.23
C GLU A 45 -3.93 -12.04 -3.59
N GLU A 46 -4.85 -11.15 -3.94
CA GLU A 46 -5.53 -11.15 -5.24
C GLU A 46 -4.54 -10.93 -6.39
N GLY A 47 -3.55 -10.04 -6.21
CA GLY A 47 -2.47 -9.85 -7.18
C GLY A 47 -1.66 -11.13 -7.41
N ALA A 48 -1.27 -11.82 -6.35
CA ALA A 48 -0.55 -13.09 -6.44
C ALA A 48 -1.40 -14.18 -7.13
N ALA A 49 -2.69 -14.27 -6.79
CA ALA A 49 -3.62 -15.21 -7.42
C ALA A 49 -3.80 -14.94 -8.93
N ALA A 50 -3.76 -13.67 -9.33
CA ALA A 50 -3.83 -13.25 -10.73
C ALA A 50 -2.48 -13.30 -11.48
N GLY A 51 -1.38 -13.68 -10.81
CA GLY A 51 -0.04 -13.66 -11.39
C GLY A 51 0.55 -12.26 -11.59
N ILE A 52 0.02 -11.25 -10.91
CA ILE A 52 0.47 -9.86 -10.95
C ILE A 52 1.39 -9.58 -9.75
N ALA A 53 2.63 -9.17 -10.05
CA ALA A 53 3.59 -8.78 -9.01
C ALA A 53 3.38 -7.32 -8.59
N ILE A 54 2.76 -7.11 -7.43
CA ILE A 54 2.62 -5.79 -6.81
C ILE A 54 3.95 -5.38 -6.16
N LYS A 55 4.51 -4.23 -6.58
CA LYS A 55 5.80 -3.72 -6.06
C LYS A 55 5.66 -2.98 -4.73
N GLY A 56 4.50 -2.42 -4.48
CA GLY A 56 4.12 -1.79 -3.23
C GLY A 56 2.77 -1.11 -3.30
N VAL A 57 2.25 -0.72 -2.15
CA VAL A 57 1.01 0.06 -2.01
C VAL A 57 1.38 1.38 -1.35
N VAL A 58 0.76 2.47 -1.75
CA VAL A 58 0.95 3.81 -1.17
C VAL A 58 -0.29 4.14 -0.33
N VAL A 59 -0.13 4.50 0.94
CA VAL A 59 -1.25 4.78 1.88
C VAL A 59 -0.98 6.02 2.73
N ASP A 60 -2.03 6.75 3.12
CA ASP A 60 -1.91 7.90 4.04
C ASP A 60 -1.36 7.45 5.42
N PRO A 61 -0.29 8.06 5.96
CA PRO A 61 0.27 7.72 7.26
C PRO A 61 -0.70 7.92 8.44
N MET A 62 -1.73 8.75 8.29
CA MET A 62 -2.81 8.87 9.27
C MET A 62 -3.68 7.61 9.34
N GLN A 63 -3.82 6.89 8.22
CA GLN A 63 -4.55 5.63 8.17
C GLN A 63 -3.67 4.45 8.60
N VAL A 64 -2.37 4.46 8.26
CA VAL A 64 -1.43 3.41 8.64
C VAL A 64 -0.11 4.03 9.12
N PRO A 65 0.17 4.09 10.43
CA PRO A 65 1.44 4.59 10.93
C PRO A 65 2.55 3.55 10.71
N LEU A 66 3.78 4.04 10.55
CA LEU A 66 4.97 3.20 10.45
C LEU A 66 5.17 2.36 11.71
N PRO A 67 5.53 1.07 11.58
CA PRO A 67 5.99 0.29 12.71
C PRO A 67 7.36 0.79 13.19
N GLY A 68 7.68 0.55 14.46
CA GLY A 68 8.90 1.08 15.08
C GLY A 68 10.22 0.54 14.49
N ASP A 69 10.15 -0.54 13.73
CA ASP A 69 11.24 -1.20 13.00
C ASP A 69 11.25 -0.87 11.50
N ALA A 70 10.51 0.15 11.07
CA ALA A 70 10.48 0.57 9.66
C ALA A 70 11.88 0.85 9.11
N GLU A 71 12.22 0.20 7.99
CA GLU A 71 13.54 0.32 7.34
C GLU A 71 13.72 1.63 6.55
N PHE A 72 12.61 2.29 6.19
CA PHE A 72 12.56 3.49 5.35
C PHE A 72 11.68 4.57 5.97
N ILE A 73 11.96 5.83 5.64
CA ILE A 73 11.31 7.03 6.22
C ILE A 73 9.80 7.01 6.00
N ASN A 74 9.35 6.46 4.87
CA ASN A 74 7.97 6.44 4.38
C ASN A 74 7.56 5.02 3.94
N ALA A 75 8.25 3.98 4.39
CA ALA A 75 7.94 2.62 3.96
C ALA A 75 8.46 1.59 4.96
N PHE A 76 7.80 0.44 5.01
CA PHE A 76 8.25 -0.69 5.79
C PHE A 76 8.05 -2.00 5.04
N ARG A 77 8.79 -3.03 5.43
CA ARG A 77 8.60 -4.38 4.91
C ARG A 77 7.53 -5.07 5.76
N ARG A 78 6.51 -5.62 5.11
CA ARG A 78 5.45 -6.44 5.73
C ARG A 78 5.35 -7.72 4.92
N ASP A 79 5.59 -8.87 5.55
CA ASP A 79 5.58 -10.19 4.90
C ASP A 79 6.39 -10.25 3.59
N GLY A 80 7.58 -9.63 3.60
CA GLY A 80 8.48 -9.54 2.45
C GLY A 80 8.09 -8.50 1.39
N ARG A 81 6.91 -7.91 1.48
CA ARG A 81 6.39 -6.88 0.56
C ARG A 81 6.76 -5.48 1.06
N LEU A 82 7.00 -4.55 0.13
CA LEU A 82 7.31 -3.16 0.47
C LEU A 82 6.00 -2.36 0.51
N VAL A 83 5.66 -1.80 1.67
CA VAL A 83 4.50 -0.92 1.83
C VAL A 83 5.01 0.51 1.93
N PHE A 84 4.56 1.37 1.04
CA PHE A 84 4.81 2.80 1.08
C PHE A 84 3.67 3.51 1.80
N LEU A 85 4.03 4.51 2.58
CA LEU A 85 3.11 5.45 3.18
C LEU A 85 3.42 6.80 2.56
N ASP A 86 2.44 7.43 1.92
CA ASP A 86 2.65 8.77 1.39
C ASP A 86 2.74 9.77 2.54
N ILE A 87 3.93 9.89 3.13
CA ILE A 87 4.21 10.98 4.04
C ILE A 87 4.49 12.19 3.17
N ASN A 88 3.40 12.83 2.75
CA ASN A 88 3.43 14.20 2.31
C ASN A 88 3.68 15.06 3.57
N VAL A 89 4.95 15.06 4.03
CA VAL A 89 5.43 16.09 4.95
C VAL A 89 5.49 17.35 4.11
N ASP A 90 4.41 18.13 4.15
CA ASP A 90 4.40 19.51 3.72
C ASP A 90 5.68 20.16 4.28
N ASP A 91 6.59 20.48 3.37
CA ASP A 91 7.90 21.08 3.57
C ASP A 91 8.80 20.54 4.71
N LYS A 92 9.80 19.74 4.28
CA LYS A 92 11.11 19.47 4.93
C LYS A 92 11.16 18.36 5.98
N VAL A 93 11.53 17.14 5.55
CA VAL A 93 12.38 16.26 6.37
C VAL A 93 13.38 15.50 5.49
N ILE A 94 14.66 15.90 5.51
CA ILE A 94 15.78 15.06 5.05
C ILE A 94 16.26 14.28 6.27
N VAL A 95 16.02 12.96 6.33
CA VAL A 95 16.67 12.10 7.33
C VAL A 95 17.85 11.39 6.69
N LYS A 96 19.06 11.70 7.15
CA LYS A 96 20.27 10.92 6.87
C LYS A 96 20.26 9.68 7.76
N ARG A 97 20.47 8.48 7.19
CA ARG A 97 20.77 7.27 7.97
C ARG A 97 22.01 7.55 8.84
N ALA A 98 21.87 7.42 10.16
CA ALA A 98 23.03 7.18 11.00
C ALA A 98 23.57 5.79 10.64
N LYS A 99 24.75 5.75 10.02
CA LYS A 99 25.51 4.51 9.85
C LYS A 99 25.83 3.95 11.25
N PRO A 100 25.75 2.63 11.47
CA PRO A 100 26.70 1.99 12.35
C PRO A 100 28.11 2.05 11.75
#